data_AF-A0A3C1XUA4-F1
#
_entry.id   AF-A0A3C1XUA4-F1
#
_cell.length_a   1.000
_cell.length_b   1.000
_cell.length_c   1.000
_cell.angle_alpha   90.00
_cell.angle_beta   90.00
_cell.angle_gamma   90.00
#
_symmetry.space_group_name_H-M   'P 1'
#
loop_
_entity.id
_entity.type
_entity.pdbx_description
1 polymer ?
#
loop_
_entity_poly.entity_id
_entity_poly.type
_entity_poly.pdbx_seq_one_letter_code
_entity_poly.pdbx_strand_id
1 'polypeptide(L)'
;AKTFNAELKVVYRDCAPVSKLVAGMKAALPHGNWMITSAFPEALRCVRGTDRQGYLGLIVFDPRHADSLGASPLGKYVSQRATAPKLTRQWLANLAATVGAPVGVHVDALTLSANPQLLRDAAAQSVRVFVYAVGGDAALAQQLRATKQREGYLPSGVIIDGDAQTFCRAVGG
;
A
#
# COMPACT_ATOMS: atom_id res chain seq x y z
N ALA A 1 -6.27 -19.05 -6.38
CA ALA A 1 -7.08 -17.95 -6.95
C ALA A 1 -6.20 -16.71 -7.08
N LYS A 2 -6.29 -15.95 -8.18
CA LYS A 2 -5.60 -14.66 -8.31
C LYS A 2 -6.50 -13.57 -7.74
N THR A 3 -5.95 -12.67 -6.94
CA THR A 3 -6.68 -11.50 -6.41
C THR A 3 -6.42 -10.31 -7.33
N PHE A 4 -7.48 -9.59 -7.70
CA PHE A 4 -7.39 -8.42 -8.56
C PHE A 4 -7.24 -7.13 -7.73
N ASN A 5 -6.21 -6.33 -8.02
CA ASN A 5 -6.08 -4.99 -7.43
C ASN A 5 -6.40 -3.92 -8.48
N ALA A 6 -7.43 -3.10 -8.25
CA ALA A 6 -7.76 -1.96 -9.08
C ALA A 6 -7.23 -0.66 -8.47
N GLU A 7 -6.31 0.02 -9.15
CA GLU A 7 -5.78 1.31 -8.70
C GLU A 7 -6.57 2.49 -9.29
N LEU A 8 -7.09 3.37 -8.44
CA LEU A 8 -7.66 4.66 -8.84
C LEU A 8 -6.56 5.73 -8.89
N LYS A 9 -6.31 6.26 -10.08
CA LYS A 9 -5.24 7.25 -10.35
C LYS A 9 -5.69 8.71 -10.40
N VAL A 10 -6.97 8.98 -10.13
CA VAL A 10 -7.54 10.33 -10.27
C VAL A 10 -8.45 10.67 -9.09
N VAL A 11 -8.52 11.96 -8.78
CA VAL A 11 -9.53 12.53 -7.88
C VAL A 11 -10.69 13.03 -8.74
N TYR A 12 -11.89 12.55 -8.45
CA TYR A 12 -13.10 13.00 -9.12
C TYR A 12 -13.73 14.17 -8.37
N ARG A 13 -14.45 15.04 -9.10
CA ARG A 13 -15.20 16.17 -8.51
C ARG A 13 -16.26 15.70 -7.50
N ASP A 14 -16.83 14.53 -7.73
CA ASP A 14 -17.79 13.87 -6.86
C ASP A 14 -17.58 12.34 -6.86
N CYS A 15 -18.34 11.62 -6.04
CA CYS A 15 -18.21 10.17 -5.90
C CYS A 15 -18.95 9.34 -6.95
N ALA A 16 -19.70 9.94 -7.89
CA ALA A 16 -20.56 9.17 -8.80
C ALA A 16 -19.78 8.25 -9.75
N PRO A 17 -18.67 8.67 -10.38
CA PRO A 17 -17.87 7.79 -11.25
C PRO A 17 -17.29 6.60 -10.49
N VAL A 18 -16.76 6.85 -9.29
CA VAL A 18 -16.21 5.81 -8.41
C VAL A 18 -17.30 4.83 -7.99
N SER A 19 -18.46 5.34 -7.58
CA SER A 19 -19.58 4.50 -7.14
C SER A 19 -20.07 3.59 -8.26
N LYS A 20 -20.16 4.10 -9.49
CA LYS A 20 -20.53 3.30 -10.67
C LYS A 20 -19.52 2.19 -10.97
N LEU A 21 -18.22 2.51 -10.90
CA LEU A 21 -17.15 1.53 -11.08
C LEU A 21 -17.24 0.41 -10.03
N VAL A 22 -17.33 0.78 -8.75
CA VAL A 22 -17.38 -0.17 -7.62
C VAL A 22 -18.63 -1.06 -7.70
N ALA A 23 -19.79 -0.48 -8.05
CA ALA A 23 -21.01 -1.26 -8.25
C ALA A 23 -20.87 -2.27 -9.39
N GLY A 24 -20.26 -1.87 -10.52
CA GLY A 24 -19.96 -2.77 -11.63
C GLY A 24 -19.00 -3.90 -11.23
N MET A 25 -17.93 -3.58 -10.49
CA MET A 25 -17.00 -4.59 -9.98
C MET A 25 -17.68 -5.59 -9.05
N LYS A 26 -18.54 -5.13 -8.14
CA LYS A 26 -19.32 -6.01 -7.24
C LYS A 26 -20.25 -6.94 -8.00
N ALA A 27 -20.84 -6.49 -9.10
CA ALA A 27 -21.74 -7.29 -9.91
C ALA A 27 -20.99 -8.33 -10.77
N ALA A 28 -19.79 -7.98 -11.25
CA ALA A 28 -19.04 -8.80 -12.20
C ALA A 28 -18.02 -9.74 -11.55
N LEU A 29 -17.52 -9.42 -10.35
CA LEU A 29 -16.46 -10.16 -9.69
C LEU A 29 -16.96 -10.80 -8.39
N PRO A 30 -16.59 -12.08 -8.13
CA PRO A 30 -16.95 -12.72 -6.87
C PRO A 30 -16.34 -11.97 -5.68
N HIS A 31 -17.12 -11.85 -4.61
CA HIS A 31 -16.68 -11.21 -3.37
C HIS A 31 -15.38 -11.82 -2.84
N GLY A 32 -14.50 -10.97 -2.30
CA GLY A 32 -13.27 -11.38 -1.62
C GLY A 32 -12.05 -11.64 -2.53
N ASN A 33 -12.19 -11.60 -3.86
CA ASN A 33 -11.09 -11.80 -4.80
C ASN A 33 -10.60 -10.51 -5.48
N TRP A 34 -10.98 -9.35 -4.94
CA TRP A 34 -10.49 -8.07 -5.44
C TRP A 34 -10.42 -7.01 -4.34
N MET A 35 -9.60 -5.99 -4.58
CA MET A 35 -9.42 -4.83 -3.72
C MET A 35 -9.22 -3.58 -4.57
N ILE A 36 -9.42 -2.41 -3.95
CA ILE A 36 -9.18 -1.12 -4.58
C ILE A 36 -8.08 -0.38 -3.83
N THR A 37 -7.11 0.14 -4.58
CA THR A 37 -6.05 0.99 -4.07
C THR A 37 -6.07 2.38 -4.69
N SER A 38 -5.49 3.36 -4.02
CA SER A 38 -5.29 4.71 -4.60
C SER A 38 -4.23 5.45 -3.81
N ALA A 39 -3.55 6.41 -4.43
CA ALA A 39 -2.74 7.39 -3.72
C ALA A 39 -3.58 8.52 -3.08
N PHE A 40 -4.88 8.57 -3.35
CA PHE A 40 -5.79 9.64 -2.92
C PHE A 40 -6.83 9.12 -1.90
N PRO A 41 -6.75 9.53 -0.61
CA PRO A 41 -7.71 9.13 0.40
C PRO A 41 -9.17 9.48 0.05
N GLU A 42 -9.40 10.58 -0.66
CA GLU A 42 -10.72 11.04 -1.07
C GLU A 42 -11.39 10.06 -2.04
N ALA A 43 -10.61 9.49 -2.96
CA ALA A 43 -11.10 8.46 -3.88
C ALA A 43 -11.51 7.20 -3.12
N LEU A 44 -10.70 6.76 -2.14
CA LEU A 44 -11.02 5.61 -1.29
C LEU A 44 -12.26 5.86 -0.42
N ARG A 45 -12.44 7.07 0.10
CA ARG A 45 -13.66 7.45 0.83
C ARG A 45 -14.90 7.35 -0.04
N CYS A 46 -14.82 7.74 -1.32
CA CYS A 46 -15.92 7.52 -2.28
C CYS A 46 -16.21 6.03 -2.48
N VAL A 47 -15.17 5.18 -2.58
CA VAL A 47 -15.35 3.72 -2.65
C VAL A 47 -16.08 3.20 -1.41
N ARG A 48 -15.67 3.63 -0.21
CA ARG A 48 -16.29 3.20 1.06
C ARG A 48 -17.79 3.44 1.11
N GLY A 49 -18.27 4.51 0.48
CA GLY A 49 -19.70 4.80 0.37
C GLY A 49 -20.51 3.71 -0.34
N THR A 50 -19.88 2.99 -1.28
CA THR A 50 -20.51 1.94 -2.11
C THR A 50 -20.12 0.52 -1.68
N ASP A 51 -18.91 0.34 -1.16
CA ASP A 51 -18.41 -0.90 -0.59
C ASP A 51 -17.95 -0.73 0.86
N ARG A 52 -18.84 -1.09 1.78
CA ARG A 52 -18.61 -0.97 3.23
C ARG A 52 -17.72 -2.06 3.82
N GLN A 53 -17.50 -3.15 3.09
CA GLN A 53 -16.81 -4.34 3.61
C GLN A 53 -15.50 -4.63 2.90
N GLY A 54 -15.34 -4.19 1.66
CA GLY A 54 -14.11 -4.35 0.89
C GLY A 54 -12.90 -3.71 1.57
N TYR A 55 -11.76 -4.38 1.44
CA TYR A 55 -10.46 -3.83 1.80
C TYR A 55 -10.07 -2.71 0.83
N LEU A 56 -9.62 -1.59 1.39
CA LEU A 56 -9.08 -0.44 0.65
C LEU A 56 -7.62 -0.21 1.02
N GLY A 57 -6.76 0.06 0.04
CA GLY A 57 -5.34 0.31 0.28
C GLY A 57 -4.91 1.71 -0.15
N LEU A 58 -4.42 2.52 0.78
CA LEU A 58 -3.77 3.79 0.46
C LEU A 58 -2.34 3.54 0.00
N ILE A 59 -2.01 3.92 -1.23
CA ILE A 59 -0.64 3.90 -1.75
C ILE A 59 0.08 5.12 -1.18
N VAL A 60 1.11 4.87 -0.37
CA VAL A 60 1.93 5.93 0.21
C VAL A 60 3.13 6.15 -0.69
N PHE A 61 3.18 7.32 -1.32
CA PHE A 61 4.31 7.70 -2.14
C PHE A 61 5.50 8.14 -1.27
N ASP A 62 6.68 7.60 -1.56
CA ASP A 62 7.94 8.04 -0.95
C ASP A 62 8.67 8.98 -1.92
N PRO A 63 8.81 10.27 -1.60
CA PRO A 63 9.43 11.24 -2.49
C PRO A 63 10.91 10.97 -2.75
N ARG A 64 11.56 10.08 -1.98
CA ARG A 64 12.90 9.57 -2.29
C ARG A 64 12.94 8.74 -3.59
N HIS A 65 11.77 8.35 -4.11
CA HIS A 65 11.59 7.71 -5.43
C HIS A 65 11.11 8.68 -6.52
N ALA A 66 11.21 9.99 -6.32
CA ALA A 66 10.82 10.96 -7.36
C ALA A 66 11.57 10.74 -8.69
N ASP A 67 12.82 10.26 -8.65
CA ASP A 67 13.65 10.00 -9.84
C ASP A 67 13.14 8.84 -10.68
N SER A 68 12.55 7.82 -10.03
CA SER A 68 12.00 6.67 -10.74
C SER A 68 10.68 6.99 -11.44
N LEU A 69 10.04 8.13 -11.12
CA LEU A 69 8.86 8.63 -11.81
C LEU A 69 9.18 9.48 -13.06
N GLY A 70 10.46 9.76 -13.30
CA GLY A 70 10.94 10.46 -14.48
C GLY A 70 12.34 11.03 -14.24
N ALA A 71 13.27 10.73 -15.16
CA ALA A 71 14.68 11.14 -15.10
C ALA A 71 14.89 12.65 -15.36
N SER A 72 14.13 13.50 -14.66
CA SER A 72 14.28 14.95 -14.70
C SER A 72 15.29 15.41 -13.63
N PRO A 73 16.10 16.44 -13.90
CA PRO A 73 16.99 17.03 -12.90
C PRO A 73 16.26 17.50 -11.63
N LEU A 74 15.00 17.91 -11.78
CA LEU A 74 14.14 18.29 -10.65
C LEU A 74 13.75 17.09 -9.79
N GLY A 75 13.40 15.95 -10.40
CA GLY A 75 13.17 14.69 -9.69
C GLY A 75 14.38 14.33 -8.83
N LYS A 76 15.57 14.34 -9.43
CA LYS A 76 16.86 14.07 -8.76
C LYS A 76 17.17 15.01 -7.61
N TYR A 77 16.85 16.27 -7.77
CA TYR A 77 16.99 17.25 -6.70
C TYR A 77 16.04 16.96 -5.54
N VAL A 78 14.80 16.59 -5.83
CA VAL A 78 13.77 16.28 -4.83
C VAL A 78 14.13 15.00 -4.07
N SER A 79 14.47 13.91 -4.75
CA SER A 79 14.79 12.63 -4.11
C SER A 79 15.95 12.72 -3.13
N GLN A 80 17.00 13.50 -3.46
CA GLN A 80 18.19 13.69 -2.63
C GLN A 80 17.91 14.45 -1.32
N ARG A 81 16.87 15.28 -1.29
CA ARG A 81 16.48 16.10 -0.12
C ARG A 81 15.21 15.59 0.57
N ALA A 82 14.52 14.66 -0.06
CA ALA A 82 13.28 14.10 0.43
C ALA A 82 13.49 13.29 1.71
N THR A 83 12.53 13.38 2.61
CA THR A 83 12.44 12.51 3.79
C THR A 83 11.34 11.48 3.56
N ALA A 84 11.51 10.31 4.17
CA ALA A 84 10.47 9.29 4.15
C ALA A 84 9.18 9.83 4.80
N PRO A 85 8.00 9.48 4.29
CA PRO A 85 6.76 9.78 4.98
C PRO A 85 6.76 9.10 6.36
N LYS A 86 6.32 9.83 7.39
CA LYS A 86 6.25 9.34 8.77
C LYS A 86 4.88 8.72 9.03
N LEU A 87 4.84 7.39 9.08
CA LEU A 87 3.62 6.60 9.24
C LEU A 87 3.44 6.19 10.71
N THR A 88 3.21 7.18 11.57
CA THR A 88 3.03 6.98 13.02
C THR A 88 1.70 6.31 13.34
N ARG A 89 1.56 5.75 14.54
CA ARG A 89 0.27 5.28 15.07
C ARG A 89 -0.88 6.27 14.88
N GLN A 90 -0.66 7.56 15.17
CA GLN A 90 -1.70 8.58 15.01
C GLN A 90 -2.07 8.78 13.53
N TRP A 91 -1.09 8.74 12.63
CA TRP A 91 -1.34 8.83 11.20
C TRP A 91 -2.19 7.65 10.70
N LEU A 92 -1.90 6.43 11.17
CA LEU A 92 -2.65 5.22 10.83
C LEU A 92 -4.10 5.29 11.37
N ALA A 93 -4.28 5.80 12.60
CA ALA A 93 -5.60 6.02 13.18
C ALA A 93 -6.42 7.04 12.37
N ASN A 94 -5.79 8.14 11.95
CA ASN A 94 -6.42 9.17 11.13
C ASN A 94 -6.83 8.62 9.75
N LEU A 95 -5.99 7.78 9.14
CA LEU A 95 -6.33 7.09 7.89
C LEU A 95 -7.60 6.24 8.06
N ALA A 96 -7.65 5.41 9.10
CA ALA A 96 -8.81 4.56 9.39
C ALA A 96 -10.08 5.39 9.63
N ALA A 97 -9.98 6.51 10.35
CA ALA A 97 -11.10 7.42 10.58
C ALA A 97 -11.57 8.13 9.29
N THR A 98 -10.64 8.47 8.40
CA THR A 98 -10.92 9.25 7.17
C THR A 98 -11.55 8.40 6.07
N VAL A 99 -10.99 7.21 5.84
CA VAL A 99 -11.40 6.30 4.75
C VAL A 99 -12.45 5.29 5.21
N GLY A 100 -12.41 4.88 6.48
CA GLY A 100 -13.23 3.81 7.04
C GLY A 100 -12.62 2.42 6.85
N ALA A 101 -12.64 1.61 7.91
CA ALA A 101 -12.16 0.24 7.91
C ALA A 101 -13.08 -0.72 7.11
N PRO A 102 -12.55 -1.84 6.57
CA PRO A 102 -11.14 -2.26 6.59
C PRO A 102 -10.27 -1.47 5.59
N VAL A 103 -9.17 -0.90 6.09
CA VAL A 103 -8.21 -0.11 5.27
C VAL A 103 -6.77 -0.50 5.62
N GLY A 104 -5.87 -0.32 4.65
CA GLY A 104 -4.44 -0.55 4.80
C GLY A 104 -3.60 0.49 4.08
N VAL A 105 -2.28 0.33 4.20
CA VAL A 105 -1.28 1.09 3.44
C VAL A 105 -0.48 0.17 2.55
N HIS A 106 -0.13 0.68 1.38
CA HIS A 106 0.76 0.06 0.42
C HIS A 106 2.01 0.95 0.36
N VAL A 107 3.14 0.43 0.83
CA VAL A 107 4.38 1.21 1.01
C VAL A 107 5.53 0.55 0.26
N ASP A 108 6.48 1.36 -0.20
CA ASP A 108 7.76 0.83 -0.67
C ASP A 108 8.60 0.32 0.52
N ALA A 109 9.45 -0.67 0.28
CA ALA A 109 10.28 -1.29 1.30
C ALA A 109 11.34 -0.35 1.93
N LEU A 110 11.75 0.71 1.23
CA LEU A 110 12.54 1.81 1.83
C LEU A 110 11.71 2.67 2.77
N THR A 111 10.42 2.88 2.50
CA THR A 111 9.50 3.55 3.43
C THR A 111 9.30 2.69 4.69
N LEU A 112 9.12 1.38 4.52
CA LEU A 112 9.06 0.44 5.65
C LEU A 112 10.31 0.53 6.51
N SER A 113 11.50 0.47 5.89
CA SER A 113 12.78 0.54 6.59
C SER A 113 12.97 1.87 7.36
N ALA A 114 12.41 2.97 6.84
CA ALA A 114 12.44 4.28 7.50
C ALA A 114 11.39 4.44 8.62
N ASN A 115 10.44 3.51 8.74
CA ASN A 115 9.38 3.52 9.75
C ASN A 115 9.42 2.21 10.58
N PRO A 116 10.40 2.04 11.49
CA PRO A 116 10.64 0.79 12.21
C PRO A 116 9.55 0.40 13.24
N GLN A 117 8.56 1.26 13.47
CA GLN A 117 7.39 0.92 14.31
C GLN A 117 6.14 0.65 13.46
N LEU A 118 6.20 0.82 12.13
CA LEU A 118 5.03 0.76 11.25
C LEU A 118 4.24 -0.54 11.40
N LEU A 119 4.91 -1.69 11.34
CA LEU A 119 4.22 -2.99 11.37
C LEU A 119 3.51 -3.21 12.72
N ARG A 120 4.17 -2.84 13.81
CA ARG A 120 3.61 -2.93 15.17
C ARG A 120 2.44 -1.97 15.36
N ASP A 121 2.62 -0.71 14.99
CA ASP A 121 1.59 0.33 15.12
C ASP A 121 0.38 0.01 14.24
N ALA A 122 0.59 -0.47 13.01
CA ALA A 122 -0.47 -0.87 12.11
C ALA A 122 -1.25 -2.08 12.65
N ALA A 123 -0.57 -3.09 13.19
CA ALA A 123 -1.24 -4.20 13.87
C ALA A 123 -2.11 -3.72 15.04
N ALA A 124 -1.59 -2.80 15.87
CA ALA A 124 -2.32 -2.21 16.99
C ALA A 124 -3.50 -1.31 16.55
N GLN A 125 -3.55 -0.88 15.29
CA GLN A 125 -4.63 -0.09 14.70
C GLN A 125 -5.52 -0.91 13.75
N SER A 126 -5.31 -2.23 13.64
CA SER A 126 -5.98 -3.08 12.65
C SER A 126 -5.85 -2.58 11.20
N VAL A 127 -4.76 -1.87 10.90
CA VAL A 127 -4.40 -1.40 9.55
C VAL A 127 -3.49 -2.45 8.91
N ARG A 128 -3.81 -2.87 7.68
CA ARG A 128 -2.95 -3.81 6.95
C ARG A 128 -1.80 -3.07 6.29
N VAL A 129 -0.63 -3.70 6.24
CA VAL A 129 0.55 -3.16 5.55
C VAL A 129 0.91 -4.10 4.41
N PHE A 130 0.85 -3.60 3.18
CA PHE A 130 1.34 -4.26 1.99
C PHE A 130 2.61 -3.57 1.52
N VAL A 131 3.61 -4.35 1.13
CA VAL A 131 4.93 -3.82 0.78
C VAL A 131 5.29 -4.22 -0.64
N TYR A 132 5.83 -3.28 -1.41
CA TYR A 132 6.44 -3.50 -2.71
C TYR A 132 7.88 -2.98 -2.72
N ALA A 133 8.66 -3.29 -3.75
CA ALA A 133 9.98 -2.70 -3.93
C ALA A 133 10.25 -2.35 -5.39
N VAL A 134 10.84 -1.18 -5.63
CA VAL A 134 11.33 -0.80 -6.97
C VAL A 134 12.51 -1.69 -7.42
N GLY A 135 13.30 -2.20 -6.47
CA GLY A 135 14.46 -3.07 -6.74
C GLY A 135 14.14 -4.53 -7.07
N GLY A 136 12.85 -4.89 -7.21
CA GLY A 136 12.39 -6.24 -7.52
C GLY A 136 12.35 -7.20 -6.32
N ASP A 137 11.85 -8.41 -6.58
CA ASP A 137 11.50 -9.43 -5.58
C ASP A 137 12.67 -9.84 -4.67
N ALA A 138 13.89 -9.99 -5.22
CA ALA A 138 15.04 -10.42 -4.43
C ALA A 138 15.45 -9.36 -3.38
N ALA A 139 15.46 -8.08 -3.79
CA ALA A 139 15.75 -6.98 -2.89
C ALA A 139 14.67 -6.84 -1.80
N LEU A 140 13.40 -7.00 -2.19
CA LEU A 140 12.29 -7.01 -1.25
C LEU A 140 12.43 -8.15 -0.24
N ALA A 141 12.71 -9.37 -0.69
CA ALA A 141 12.88 -10.53 0.19
C ALA A 141 14.00 -10.32 1.21
N GLN A 142 15.15 -9.80 0.78
CA GLN A 142 16.28 -9.48 1.67
C GLN A 142 15.90 -8.44 2.73
N GLN A 143 15.22 -7.35 2.33
CA GLN A 143 14.79 -6.30 3.26
C GLN A 143 13.74 -6.80 4.26
N LEU A 144 12.82 -7.65 3.83
CA LEU A 144 11.82 -8.25 4.72
C LEU A 144 12.45 -9.26 5.68
N ARG A 145 13.43 -10.04 5.24
CA ARG A 145 14.19 -10.92 6.14
C ARG A 145 14.91 -10.12 7.22
N ALA A 146 15.58 -9.02 6.85
CA ALA A 146 16.23 -8.13 7.82
C ALA A 146 15.22 -7.47 8.77
N THR A 147 14.05 -7.06 8.26
CA THR A 147 12.96 -6.49 9.08
C THR A 147 12.42 -7.52 10.07
N LYS A 148 12.17 -8.76 9.63
CA LYS A 148 11.75 -9.87 10.50
C LYS A 148 12.77 -10.16 11.60
N GLN A 149 14.06 -10.19 11.26
CA GLN A 149 15.13 -10.43 12.23
C GLN A 149 15.22 -9.31 13.28
N ARG A 150 15.04 -8.06 12.87
CA ARG A 150 15.11 -6.89 13.77
C ARG A 150 13.87 -6.75 14.65
N GLU A 151 12.68 -6.96 14.09
CA GLU A 151 11.42 -6.55 14.72
C GLU A 151 10.53 -7.73 15.14
N GLY A 152 10.73 -8.92 14.57
CA GLY A 152 9.85 -10.08 14.77
C GLY A 152 8.54 -10.01 13.98
N TYR A 153 8.34 -8.97 13.16
CA TYR A 153 7.13 -8.78 12.34
C TYR A 153 7.42 -8.91 10.85
N LEU A 154 6.40 -9.33 10.11
CA LEU A 154 6.31 -9.24 8.66
C LEU A 154 5.09 -8.39 8.29
N PRO A 155 5.08 -7.76 7.10
CA PRO A 155 3.90 -7.07 6.59
C PRO A 155 2.74 -8.04 6.39
N SER A 156 1.52 -7.49 6.31
CA SER A 156 0.29 -8.26 6.06
C SER A 156 0.28 -8.91 4.67
N GLY A 157 1.02 -8.34 3.72
CA GLY A 157 1.21 -8.89 2.40
C GLY A 157 2.35 -8.20 1.66
N VAL A 158 2.70 -8.77 0.51
CA VAL A 158 3.74 -8.26 -0.38
C VAL A 158 3.22 -8.24 -1.81
N ILE A 159 3.70 -7.30 -2.59
CA ILE A 159 3.48 -7.24 -4.03
C ILE A 159 4.80 -7.65 -4.67
N ILE A 160 4.74 -8.72 -5.45
CA ILE A 160 5.88 -9.34 -6.14
C ILE A 160 5.52 -9.55 -7.60
N ASP A 161 6.53 -9.55 -8.46
CA ASP A 161 6.34 -9.81 -9.89
C ASP A 161 6.45 -11.30 -10.22
N GLY A 162 7.22 -12.05 -9.44
CA GLY A 162 7.58 -13.45 -9.68
C GLY A 162 6.77 -14.48 -8.89
N ASP A 163 7.40 -15.63 -8.65
CA ASP A 163 6.78 -16.78 -8.00
C ASP A 163 6.72 -16.63 -6.47
N ALA A 164 5.51 -16.79 -5.92
CA ALA A 164 5.25 -16.64 -4.49
C ALA A 164 5.99 -17.68 -3.63
N GLN A 165 6.14 -18.93 -4.09
CA GLN A 165 6.82 -19.95 -3.29
C GLN A 165 8.31 -19.65 -3.16
N THR A 166 8.94 -19.24 -4.26
CA THR A 166 10.34 -18.85 -4.31
C THR A 166 10.61 -17.62 -3.46
N PHE A 167 9.75 -16.60 -3.56
CA PHE A 167 9.83 -15.43 -2.70
C PHE A 167 9.70 -15.78 -1.21
N CYS A 168 8.71 -16.60 -0.84
CA CYS A 168 8.50 -17.01 0.55
C CYS A 168 9.69 -17.79 1.12
N ARG A 169 10.34 -18.66 0.34
CA ARG A 169 11.59 -19.33 0.75
C ARG A 169 12.71 -18.32 0.98
N ALA A 170 12.86 -17.34 0.09
CA ALA A 170 13.85 -16.28 0.23
C ALA A 170 13.59 -15.37 1.44
N VAL A 171 12.34 -15.15 1.86
CA VAL A 171 12.05 -14.45 3.12
C VAL A 171 12.31 -15.34 4.33
N GLY A 172 11.97 -16.63 4.22
CA GLY A 172 12.05 -17.62 5.30
C GLY A 172 13.44 -17.80 5.88
N GLY A 173 14.47 -17.84 5.01
CA GLY A 173 15.81 -18.26 5.43
C GLY A 173 16.08 -19.66 4.93
#